data_AF-A0A6B3EHJ0-F1
#
_entry.id   AF-A0A6B3EHJ0-F1
#
_cell.length_a   1.000
_cell.length_b   1.000
_cell.length_c   1.000
_cell.angle_alpha   90.00
_cell.angle_beta   90.00
_cell.angle_gamma   90.00
#
_symmetry.space_group_name_H-M   'P 1'
#
loop_
_entity.id
_entity.type
_entity.pdbx_description
1 polymer ?
#
loop_
_entity_poly.entity_id
_entity_poly.type
_entity_poly.pdbx_seq_one_letter_code
_entity_poly.pdbx_strand_id
1 'polypeptide(L)' 'APEIAALLDPLFAARASYLRAALETIDAHWGGRDRYFREVLGLDDALRERLRERLVE' A
#
# COMPACT_ATOMS: atom_id res chain seq x y z
N ALA A 1 -11.96 27.14 11.03
CA ALA A 1 -13.31 26.98 11.61
C ALA A 1 -13.59 25.50 11.81
N PRO A 2 -14.13 25.09 12.96
CA PRO A 2 -14.42 23.69 13.26
C PRO A 2 -15.39 23.04 12.25
N GLU A 3 -16.29 23.79 11.60
CA GLU A 3 -17.16 23.23 10.55
C GLU A 3 -16.39 22.74 9.31
N ILE A 4 -15.28 23.40 8.95
CA ILE A 4 -14.46 23.01 7.79
C ILE A 4 -13.73 21.70 8.09
N ALA A 5 -13.24 21.51 9.31
CA ALA A 5 -12.60 20.26 9.71
C ALA A 5 -13.60 19.09 9.64
N ALA A 6 -14.80 19.26 10.19
CA ALA A 6 -15.85 18.25 10.13
C ALA A 6 -16.30 17.90 8.70
N LEU A 7 -16.27 18.87 7.78
CA LEU A 7 -16.56 18.65 6.36
C LEU A 7 -15.46 17.83 5.66
N LEU A 8 -14.20 18.00 6.04
CA LEU A 8 -13.06 17.35 5.41
C LEU A 8 -12.69 16.01 6.04
N ASP A 9 -13.11 15.75 7.27
CA ASP A 9 -12.89 14.48 8.00
C ASP A 9 -13.14 13.22 7.14
N PRO A 10 -14.22 13.13 6.33
CA PRO A 10 -14.45 11.98 5.46
C PRO A 10 -13.40 11.76 4.36
N LEU A 11 -12.72 12.82 3.91
CA LEU A 11 -11.62 12.74 2.94
C LEU A 11 -10.32 12.27 3.58
N PHE A 12 -10.11 12.59 4.86
CA PHE A 12 -8.93 12.22 5.62
C PHE A 12 -9.08 10.87 6.36
N ALA A 13 -10.30 10.34 6.43
CA ALA A 13 -10.55 9.02 6.99
C ALA A 13 -9.90 7.92 6.15
N ALA A 14 -9.14 7.03 6.79
CA ALA A 14 -8.70 5.80 6.16
C ALA A 14 -9.87 4.81 6.06
N ARG A 15 -10.20 4.38 4.84
CA ARG A 15 -11.23 3.35 4.59
C ARG A 15 -10.58 2.13 3.98
N ALA A 16 -10.98 0.93 4.44
CA ALA A 16 -10.47 -0.33 3.91
C ALA A 16 -10.64 -0.46 2.39
N SER A 17 -11.69 0.16 1.83
CA SER A 17 -11.93 0.21 0.39
C SER A 17 -10.82 0.90 -0.40
N TYR A 18 -10.13 1.88 0.18
CA TYR A 18 -9.04 2.58 -0.50
C TYR A 18 -7.84 1.64 -0.72
N LEU A 19 -7.47 0.90 0.33
CA LEU A 19 -6.42 -0.12 0.24
C LEU A 19 -6.82 -1.25 -0.69
N ARG A 20 -8.08 -1.69 -0.64
CA ARG A 20 -8.59 -2.73 -1.55
C ARG A 20 -8.46 -2.31 -3.01
N ALA A 21 -8.91 -1.10 -3.35
CA ALA A 21 -8.79 -0.58 -4.71
C ALA A 21 -7.33 -0.50 -5.19
N ALA A 22 -6.41 -0.10 -4.30
CA ALA A 22 -4.98 -0.09 -4.60
C ALA A 22 -4.43 -1.51 -4.87
N LEU A 23 -4.81 -2.50 -4.06
CA LEU A 23 -4.40 -3.90 -4.24
C LEU A 23 -4.98 -4.50 -5.53
N GLU A 24 -6.25 -4.25 -5.83
CA GLU A 24 -6.90 -4.67 -7.09
C GLU A 24 -6.21 -4.05 -8.31
N THR A 25 -5.80 -2.78 -8.20
CA THR A 25 -5.03 -2.10 -9.26
C THR A 25 -3.67 -2.76 -9.46
N ILE A 26 -2.99 -3.13 -8.37
CA ILE A 26 -1.71 -3.84 -8.42
C ILE A 26 -1.87 -5.18 -9.16
N ASP A 27 -2.88 -5.96 -8.79
CA ASP A 27 -3.14 -7.25 -9.41
C ASP A 27 -3.50 -7.10 -10.89
N ALA A 28 -4.33 -6.12 -11.25
CA ALA A 28 -4.76 -5.90 -12.64
C ALA A 28 -3.63 -5.49 -13.60
N HIS A 29 -2.68 -4.66 -13.14
CA HIS A 29 -1.65 -4.10 -14.02
C HIS A 29 -0.33 -4.88 -13.97
N TRP A 30 -0.01 -5.51 -12.82
CA TRP A 30 1.25 -6.23 -12.63
C TRP A 30 1.06 -7.72 -12.37
N GLY A 31 -0.17 -8.23 -12.35
CA GLY A 31 -0.44 -9.67 -12.18
C GLY A 31 -0.11 -10.20 -10.79
N GLY A 32 0.05 -9.30 -9.81
CA GLY A 32 0.30 -9.66 -8.43
C GLY A 32 1.37 -8.83 -7.74
N ARG A 33 1.46 -9.05 -6.43
CA ARG A 33 2.34 -8.30 -5.52
C ARG A 33 3.83 -8.59 -5.74
N ASP A 34 4.19 -9.82 -6.09
CA ASP A 34 5.61 -10.18 -6.27
C ASP A 34 6.24 -9.42 -7.43
N ARG A 35 5.52 -9.30 -8.55
CA ARG A 35 5.97 -8.51 -9.69
C ARG A 35 6.02 -7.02 -9.35
N TYR A 36 4.99 -6.50 -8.68
CA TYR A 36 4.96 -5.10 -8.25
C TYR A 36 6.12 -4.76 -7.30
N PHE A 37 6.41 -5.62 -6.33
CA PHE A 37 7.53 -5.42 -5.42
C PHE A 37 8.87 -5.42 -6.14
N ARG A 38 9.11 -6.40 -7.02
CA ARG A 38 10.39 -6.51 -7.73
C ARG A 38 10.58 -5.43 -8.81
N GLU A 39 9.59 -5.24 -9.66
CA GLU A 39 9.71 -4.40 -10.88
C GLU A 39 9.34 -2.94 -10.66
N VAL A 40 8.42 -2.63 -9.73
CA VAL A 40 7.97 -1.25 -9.48
C VAL A 40 8.63 -0.65 -8.26
N LEU A 41 8.72 -1.40 -7.16
CA LEU A 41 9.32 -0.91 -5.92
C LEU A 41 10.83 -1.19 -5.81
N GLY A 42 11.40 -1.97 -6.73
CA GLY A 42 12.82 -2.35 -6.68
C GLY A 42 13.17 -3.23 -5.46
N LEU A 43 12.19 -3.94 -4.90
CA LEU A 43 12.36 -4.83 -3.77
C LEU A 43 12.84 -6.19 -4.29
N ASP A 44 14.14 -6.33 -4.47
CA ASP A 44 14.75 -7.61 -4.80
C ASP A 44 14.68 -8.60 -3.62
N ASP A 45 15.01 -9.86 -3.89
CA ASP A 45 14.91 -10.93 -2.92
C ASP A 45 15.81 -10.70 -1.69
N ALA A 46 17.00 -10.11 -1.90
CA ALA A 46 17.95 -9.82 -0.83
C ALA A 46 17.43 -8.71 0.10
N LEU A 47 16.86 -7.64 -0.46
CA LEU A 47 16.22 -6.59 0.33
C LEU A 47 14.98 -7.10 1.06
N ARG A 48 14.18 -7.95 0.41
CA ARG A 48 12.99 -8.55 1.03
C ARG A 48 13.35 -9.41 2.24
N GLU A 49 14.38 -10.24 2.16
CA GLU A 49 14.82 -11.06 3.29
C GLU A 49 15.34 -10.19 4.43
N ARG A 50 16.18 -9.19 4.14
CA ARG A 50 16.67 -8.23 5.15
C ARG A 50 15.56 -7.48 5.87
N LEU A 51 14.45 -7.17 5.17
CA LEU A 51 13.28 -6.56 5.79
C LEU A 51 12.54 -7.56 6.69
N ARG A 52 12.46 -8.83 6.28
CA ARG A 52 11.83 -9.90 7.07
C ARG A 52 12.57 -10.13 8.40
N GLU A 53 13.88 -10.26 8.34
CA GLU A 53 14.76 -10.41 9.52
C GLU A 53 14.64 -9.24 10.52
N ARG A 54 14.24 -8.05 10.07
CA ARG A 54 14.21 -6.84 10.92
C ARG A 54 12.83 -6.46 11.44
N LEU A 55 11.77 -6.85 10.72
CA LEU A 55 10.41 -6.37 10.98
C LEU A 55 9.46 -7.50 11.38
N VAL A 56 9.86 -8.76 11.21
CA VAL A 56 9.01 -9.93 11.46
C VAL A 56 9.65 -10.90 12.44
N GLU A 57 10.95 -11.19 12.27
CA GLU A 57 11.73 -12.04 13.19
C GLU A 57 12.32 -11.23 14.35
#